data_AF-A0A950HFY0-F1
#
_entry.id   AF-A0A950HFY0-F1
#
_cell.length_a   1.000
_cell.length_b   1.000
_cell.length_c   1.000
_cell.angle_alpha   90.00
_cell.angle_beta   90.00
_cell.angle_gamma   90.00
#
_symmetry.space_group_name_H-M   'P 1'
#
loop_
_entity.id
_entity.type
_entity.pdbx_description
1 polymer ?
#
loop_
_entity_poly.entity_id
_entity_poly.type
_entity_poly.pdbx_seq_one_letter_code
_entity_poly.pdbx_strand_id
1 'polypeptide(L)'
;MPIRTHRGRAAVYRRFWGAPLRSPKHLAATVLALVVITIGAQRALPESRAGAVPAAPSKSPRAGSLAPVPSSALGEVGAARRPQVPSPSIPAPAAALTVARSWAKAFLTVPPGITSARWAEQLRPYTTDDLFPQLQSVDPANVPVAQIIEAPRTVSAGAGSAEVDVPTTAVVLRLLLVSTPAGWRVAGYERAG
;
A
#
# COMPACT_ATOMS: atom_id res chain seq x y z
N MET A 1 28.16 25.84 -6.78
CA MET A 1 26.93 25.71 -5.96
C MET A 1 25.89 24.92 -6.74
N PRO A 2 25.45 23.72 -6.29
CA PRO A 2 24.39 22.99 -6.98
C PRO A 2 23.03 23.15 -6.27
N ILE A 3 22.01 23.46 -7.09
CA ILE A 3 20.61 23.62 -6.70
C ILE A 3 19.99 22.22 -6.51
N ARG A 4 19.36 21.99 -5.35
CA ARG A 4 18.57 20.77 -5.07
C ARG A 4 17.19 20.90 -5.73
N THR A 5 17.02 20.36 -6.94
CA THR A 5 15.71 20.31 -7.58
C THR A 5 14.92 19.11 -7.06
N HIS A 6 13.89 19.39 -6.25
CA HIS A 6 12.83 18.45 -5.86
C HIS A 6 11.95 18.08 -7.07
N ARG A 7 12.42 17.18 -7.94
CA ARG A 7 11.59 16.54 -8.96
C ARG A 7 11.45 15.06 -8.65
N GLY A 8 10.42 14.72 -7.87
CA GLY A 8 10.12 13.32 -7.56
C GLY A 8 8.86 13.06 -6.76
N ARG A 9 8.15 14.09 -6.27
CA ARG A 9 6.97 13.93 -5.41
C ARG A 9 5.65 13.59 -6.12
N ALA A 10 5.62 13.56 -7.46
CA ALA A 10 4.36 13.37 -8.19
C ALA A 10 4.05 11.91 -8.59
N ALA A 11 5.03 10.99 -8.57
CA ALA A 11 4.81 9.62 -9.05
C ALA A 11 4.13 8.69 -8.03
N VAL A 12 4.16 9.04 -6.75
CA VAL A 12 3.71 8.18 -5.64
C VAL A 12 2.17 8.13 -5.53
N TYR A 13 1.46 9.14 -6.05
CA TYR A 13 -0.01 9.18 -5.99
C TYR A 13 -0.72 8.22 -6.94
N ARG A 14 -0.02 7.66 -7.94
CA ARG A 14 -0.69 6.87 -8.99
C ARG A 14 -1.04 5.44 -8.58
N ARG A 15 -0.50 4.94 -7.46
CA ARG A 15 -0.67 3.54 -7.04
C ARG A 15 -1.74 3.33 -5.96
N PHE A 16 -2.20 4.40 -5.31
CA PHE A 16 -3.25 4.36 -4.27
C PHE A 16 -4.70 4.32 -4.81
N TRP A 17 -4.91 4.45 -6.12
CA TRP A 17 -6.25 4.51 -6.75
C TRP A 17 -6.57 3.35 -7.72
N GLY A 18 -5.71 2.34 -7.82
CA GLY A 18 -5.91 1.19 -8.73
C GLY A 18 -6.79 0.06 -8.17
N ALA A 19 -7.16 0.13 -6.88
CA ALA A 19 -7.85 -0.94 -6.17
C ALA A 19 -9.25 -1.33 -6.74
N PRO A 20 -10.05 -0.46 -7.42
CA PRO A 20 -11.35 -0.94 -7.90
C PRO A 20 -11.28 -1.65 -9.27
N LEU A 21 -10.13 -1.74 -9.94
CA LEU A 21 -10.07 -2.20 -11.34
C LEU A 21 -9.65 -3.68 -11.53
N ARG A 22 -9.43 -4.47 -10.47
CA ARG A 22 -8.97 -5.87 -10.60
C ARG A 22 -10.07 -6.93 -10.55
N SER A 23 -11.33 -6.56 -10.33
CA SER A 23 -12.44 -7.53 -10.38
C SER A 23 -13.71 -6.91 -10.94
N PRO A 24 -14.23 -7.41 -12.08
CA PRO A 24 -15.47 -6.88 -12.68
C PRO A 24 -16.68 -7.00 -11.76
N LYS A 25 -16.67 -7.97 -10.82
CA LYS A 25 -17.73 -8.14 -9.82
C LYS A 25 -17.69 -7.08 -8.73
N HIS A 26 -16.49 -6.72 -8.25
CA HIS A 26 -16.33 -5.64 -7.26
C HIS A 26 -16.57 -4.26 -7.88
N LEU A 27 -16.25 -4.08 -9.16
CA LEU A 27 -16.61 -2.88 -9.90
C LEU A 27 -18.13 -2.72 -9.99
N ALA A 28 -18.87 -3.78 -10.39
CA ALA A 28 -20.33 -3.74 -10.45
C ALA A 28 -20.96 -3.44 -9.09
N ALA A 29 -20.48 -4.06 -8.01
CA ALA A 29 -20.97 -3.80 -6.65
C ALA A 29 -20.66 -2.36 -6.18
N THR A 30 -19.47 -1.84 -6.47
CA THR A 30 -19.07 -0.47 -6.09
C THR A 30 -19.87 0.56 -6.88
N VAL A 31 -20.07 0.34 -8.18
CA VAL A 31 -20.92 1.20 -9.03
C VAL A 31 -22.36 1.16 -8.54
N LEU A 32 -22.90 -0.01 -8.19
CA LEU A 32 -24.25 -0.13 -7.66
C LEU A 32 -24.40 0.60 -6.31
N ALA A 33 -23.44 0.44 -5.39
CA ALA A 33 -23.44 1.14 -4.12
C ALA A 33 -23.35 2.67 -4.30
N LEU A 34 -22.49 3.14 -5.22
CA LEU A 34 -22.38 4.56 -5.55
C LEU A 34 -23.69 5.09 -6.15
N VAL A 35 -24.33 4.34 -7.03
CA VAL A 35 -25.64 4.69 -7.61
C VAL A 35 -26.71 4.80 -6.52
N VAL A 36 -26.78 3.84 -5.58
CA VAL A 36 -27.73 3.90 -4.46
C VAL A 36 -27.47 5.12 -3.56
N ILE A 37 -26.21 5.44 -3.28
CA ILE A 37 -25.83 6.62 -2.48
C ILE A 37 -26.18 7.91 -3.22
N THR A 38 -25.93 8.00 -4.54
CA THR A 38 -26.29 9.19 -5.33
C THR A 38 -27.80 9.40 -5.44
N ILE A 39 -28.58 8.34 -5.62
CA ILE A 39 -30.06 8.39 -5.64
C ILE A 39 -30.60 8.76 -4.25
N GLY A 40 -29.97 8.26 -3.17
CA GLY A 40 -30.30 8.61 -1.80
C GLY A 40 -29.96 10.06 -1.45
N ALA A 41 -28.82 10.56 -1.93
CA ALA A 41 -28.37 11.94 -1.72
C ALA A 41 -29.22 12.97 -2.49
N GLN A 42 -29.75 12.61 -3.66
CA GLN A 42 -30.67 13.46 -4.41
C GLN A 42 -32.02 13.71 -3.70
N ARG A 43 -32.40 12.86 -2.74
CA ARG A 43 -33.63 13.00 -1.94
C ARG A 43 -33.44 13.86 -0.69
N ALA A 44 -32.20 14.23 -0.36
CA ALA A 44 -31.85 14.99 0.82
C ALA A 44 -30.78 16.03 0.47
N LEU A 45 -31.17 17.09 -0.22
CA LEU A 45 -30.88 18.49 0.14
C LEU A 45 -31.31 19.45 -1.00
N PRO A 46 -31.85 20.64 -0.65
CA PRO A 46 -32.29 21.67 -1.59
C PRO A 46 -31.13 22.44 -2.22
N GLU A 47 -31.46 23.12 -3.33
CA GLU A 47 -30.59 23.79 -4.29
C GLU A 47 -29.43 24.63 -3.73
N SER A 48 -28.27 24.51 -4.37
CA SER A 48 -27.43 25.68 -4.68
C SER A 48 -26.63 25.42 -5.97
N ARG A 49 -26.78 26.38 -6.87
CA ARG A 49 -26.53 26.37 -8.31
C ARG A 49 -25.17 26.97 -8.65
N ALA A 50 -24.66 26.54 -9.81
CA ALA A 50 -23.62 27.17 -10.65
C ALA A 50 -22.16 27.09 -10.17
N GLY A 51 -21.16 26.88 -11.03
CA GLY A 51 -21.13 27.12 -12.47
C GLY A 51 -20.18 26.20 -13.23
N ALA A 52 -20.55 26.01 -14.49
CA ALA A 52 -19.77 25.41 -15.57
C ALA A 52 -18.87 26.46 -16.26
N VAL A 53 -18.40 26.12 -17.48
CA VAL A 53 -17.63 26.84 -18.53
C VAL A 53 -16.08 26.69 -18.50
N PRO A 54 -15.37 26.70 -19.66
CA PRO A 54 -14.77 25.50 -20.26
C PRO A 54 -13.35 25.71 -20.89
N ALA A 55 -12.88 24.67 -21.58
CA ALA A 55 -11.76 24.51 -22.53
C ALA A 55 -10.95 25.71 -23.07
N ALA A 56 -9.63 25.50 -23.26
CA ALA A 56 -8.97 25.51 -24.58
C ALA A 56 -7.51 24.99 -24.57
N PRO A 57 -6.97 24.48 -25.71
CA PRO A 57 -5.69 23.79 -25.83
C PRO A 57 -4.57 24.62 -26.51
N SER A 58 -3.32 24.16 -26.44
CA SER A 58 -2.20 24.55 -27.32
C SER A 58 -1.21 23.37 -27.38
N LYS A 59 -1.10 22.58 -28.47
CA LYS A 59 -0.24 22.76 -29.67
C LYS A 59 1.16 23.31 -29.27
N SER A 60 2.31 22.69 -29.57
CA SER A 60 2.71 21.97 -30.78
C SER A 60 4.07 21.23 -30.56
N PRO A 61 4.57 20.45 -31.55
CA PRO A 61 5.48 19.31 -31.36
C PRO A 61 6.96 19.66 -31.54
N ARG A 62 7.86 18.80 -31.04
CA ARG A 62 9.22 18.71 -31.58
C ARG A 62 9.64 17.26 -31.79
N ALA A 63 9.68 16.93 -33.08
CA ALA A 63 10.29 15.73 -33.62
C ALA A 63 11.83 15.82 -33.52
N GLY A 64 12.47 14.67 -33.32
CA GLY A 64 13.91 14.47 -33.43
C GLY A 64 14.23 12.98 -33.62
N SER A 65 14.56 12.62 -34.88
CA SER A 65 15.12 11.38 -35.44
C SER A 65 15.91 10.44 -34.50
N LEU A 66 15.66 9.11 -34.51
CA LEU A 66 16.33 8.01 -35.28
C LEU A 66 17.84 7.89 -34.98
N ALA A 67 18.49 6.78 -34.62
CA ALA A 67 18.27 5.33 -34.46
C ALA A 67 19.57 4.76 -33.78
N PRO A 68 20.03 3.51 -33.97
CA PRO A 68 19.53 2.18 -33.60
C PRO A 68 20.38 1.45 -32.51
N VAL A 69 19.89 0.28 -32.08
CA VAL A 69 20.54 -0.77 -31.25
C VAL A 69 21.82 -1.36 -31.88
N PRO A 70 22.67 -2.00 -31.06
CA PRO A 70 23.18 -3.32 -31.43
C PRO A 70 22.93 -4.39 -30.35
N SER A 71 22.52 -5.56 -30.84
CA SER A 71 22.42 -6.83 -30.11
C SER A 71 23.77 -7.54 -30.06
N SER A 72 24.02 -8.31 -28.98
CA SER A 72 24.36 -9.76 -28.99
C SER A 72 25.35 -10.16 -27.90
N ALA A 73 25.00 -11.18 -27.11
CA ALA A 73 25.87 -12.32 -26.80
C ALA A 73 25.04 -13.48 -26.22
N LEU A 74 25.19 -14.66 -26.84
CA LEU A 74 24.60 -15.97 -26.51
C LEU A 74 25.38 -16.70 -25.40
N GLY A 75 24.74 -17.68 -24.74
CA GLY A 75 25.36 -18.75 -23.93
C GLY A 75 24.50 -19.11 -22.70
N GLU A 76 23.55 -20.04 -22.76
CA GLU A 76 23.64 -21.52 -22.66
C GLU A 76 23.36 -22.06 -21.24
N VAL A 77 22.21 -22.77 -21.14
CA VAL A 77 21.84 -23.95 -20.33
C VAL A 77 22.13 -24.01 -18.82
N GLY A 78 21.03 -24.19 -18.05
CA GLY A 78 21.02 -25.17 -16.96
C GLY A 78 21.09 -24.67 -15.52
N ALA A 79 20.05 -23.98 -15.04
CA ALA A 79 19.66 -24.06 -13.64
C ALA A 79 18.16 -23.72 -13.52
N ALA A 80 17.38 -24.58 -12.88
CA ALA A 80 16.01 -24.30 -12.51
C ALA A 80 15.99 -23.00 -11.69
N ARG A 81 15.68 -21.88 -12.34
CA ARG A 81 15.68 -20.57 -11.72
C ARG A 81 14.49 -20.51 -10.77
N ARG A 82 14.74 -20.79 -9.49
CA ARG A 82 13.80 -20.36 -8.44
C ARG A 82 13.49 -18.88 -8.70
N PRO A 83 12.22 -18.46 -8.65
CA PRO A 83 11.88 -17.05 -8.76
C PRO A 83 12.65 -16.29 -7.69
N GLN A 84 13.71 -15.60 -8.10
CA GLN A 84 14.54 -14.83 -7.20
C GLN A 84 13.75 -13.55 -6.97
N VAL A 85 13.02 -13.52 -5.85
CA VAL A 85 12.34 -12.31 -5.39
C VAL A 85 13.42 -11.23 -5.31
N PRO A 86 13.26 -10.09 -6.01
CA PRO A 86 14.30 -9.08 -6.05
C PRO A 86 14.63 -8.64 -4.63
N SER A 87 15.91 -8.76 -4.27
CA SER A 87 16.39 -8.23 -3.00
C SER A 87 16.24 -6.71 -3.00
N PRO A 88 15.79 -6.11 -1.89
CA PRO A 88 15.67 -4.66 -1.78
C PRO A 88 17.04 -4.01 -1.99
N SER A 89 17.07 -2.88 -2.68
CA SER A 89 18.32 -2.14 -2.93
C SER A 89 18.97 -1.60 -1.66
N ILE A 90 18.22 -1.50 -0.55
CA ILE A 90 18.66 -1.10 0.78
C ILE A 90 17.91 -1.96 1.80
N PRO A 91 18.58 -2.61 2.77
CA PRO A 91 17.90 -3.35 3.84
C PRO A 91 17.20 -2.38 4.80
N ALA A 92 16.01 -2.74 5.29
CA ALA A 92 15.32 -1.94 6.30
C ALA A 92 16.10 -1.99 7.62
N PRO A 93 16.04 -0.92 8.44
CA PRO A 93 16.64 -0.93 9.77
C PRO A 93 16.10 -2.08 10.61
N ALA A 94 16.96 -2.72 11.42
CA ALA A 94 16.57 -3.85 12.27
C ALA A 94 15.39 -3.49 13.19
N ALA A 95 15.35 -2.26 13.71
CA ALA A 95 14.23 -1.77 14.52
C ALA A 95 12.89 -1.78 13.77
N ALA A 96 12.90 -1.45 12.47
CA ALA A 96 11.69 -1.50 11.64
C ALA A 96 11.22 -2.96 11.45
N LEU A 97 12.14 -3.89 11.20
CA LEU A 97 11.80 -5.32 11.07
C LEU A 97 11.25 -5.91 12.37
N THR A 98 11.79 -5.49 13.52
CA THR A 98 11.26 -5.89 14.84
C THR A 98 9.85 -5.36 15.06
N VAL A 99 9.59 -4.09 14.76
CA VAL A 99 8.23 -3.51 14.85
C VAL A 99 7.26 -4.21 13.90
N ALA A 100 7.68 -4.47 12.66
CA ALA A 100 6.89 -5.19 11.67
C ALA A 100 6.45 -6.58 12.18
N ARG A 101 7.40 -7.33 12.75
CA ARG A 101 7.11 -8.66 13.33
C ARG A 101 6.18 -8.58 14.53
N SER A 102 6.44 -7.66 15.46
CA SER A 102 5.64 -7.49 16.67
C SER A 102 4.22 -7.06 16.35
N TRP A 103 4.06 -6.10 15.44
CA TRP A 103 2.77 -5.66 14.95
C TRP A 103 2.01 -6.81 14.28
N ALA A 104 2.64 -7.55 13.36
CA ALA A 104 2.00 -8.68 12.68
C ALA A 104 1.59 -9.79 13.67
N LYS A 105 2.43 -10.08 14.67
CA LYS A 105 2.10 -11.06 15.72
C LYS A 105 0.87 -10.61 16.52
N ALA A 106 0.83 -9.35 16.95
CA ALA A 106 -0.30 -8.79 17.68
C ALA A 106 -1.56 -8.76 16.80
N PHE A 107 -1.43 -8.43 15.52
CA PHE A 107 -2.54 -8.38 14.56
C PHE A 107 -3.20 -9.74 14.42
N LEU A 108 -2.40 -10.80 14.27
CA LEU A 108 -2.87 -12.19 14.13
C LEU A 108 -3.35 -12.81 15.44
N THR A 109 -3.04 -12.20 16.59
CA THR A 109 -3.47 -12.70 17.90
C THR A 109 -4.81 -12.08 18.23
N VAL A 110 -5.89 -12.79 17.90
CA VAL A 110 -7.26 -12.37 18.22
C VAL A 110 -7.82 -13.26 19.33
N PRO A 111 -7.92 -12.77 20.59
CA PRO A 111 -8.59 -13.50 21.65
C PRO A 111 -10.07 -13.73 21.34
N PRO A 112 -10.65 -14.87 21.72
CA PRO A 112 -12.06 -15.13 21.49
C PRO A 112 -12.93 -14.11 22.22
N GLY A 113 -13.90 -13.52 21.52
CA GLY A 113 -14.82 -12.53 22.09
C GLY A 113 -14.22 -11.14 22.32
N ILE A 114 -13.03 -10.83 21.78
CA ILE A 114 -12.46 -9.47 21.86
C ILE A 114 -13.25 -8.49 20.99
N THR A 115 -13.43 -7.26 21.47
CA THR A 115 -14.02 -6.18 20.66
C THR A 115 -12.97 -5.52 19.77
N SER A 116 -13.38 -4.94 18.63
CA SER A 116 -12.50 -4.22 17.71
C SER A 116 -11.64 -3.17 18.41
N ALA A 117 -12.23 -2.38 19.30
CA ALA A 117 -11.51 -1.37 20.07
C ALA A 117 -10.42 -1.98 20.97
N ARG A 118 -10.73 -3.07 21.68
CA ARG A 118 -9.76 -3.73 22.58
C ARG A 118 -8.65 -4.44 21.82
N TRP A 119 -8.96 -5.03 20.68
CA TRP A 119 -7.97 -5.61 19.78
C TRP A 119 -7.04 -4.53 19.19
N ALA A 120 -7.60 -3.42 18.72
CA ALA A 120 -6.81 -2.30 18.19
C ALA A 120 -5.86 -1.70 19.25
N GLU A 121 -6.27 -1.62 20.52
CA GLU A 121 -5.39 -1.16 21.61
C GLU A 121 -4.10 -2.02 21.75
N GLN A 122 -4.15 -3.32 21.42
CA GLN A 122 -2.95 -4.17 21.42
C GLN A 122 -1.95 -3.77 20.33
N LEU A 123 -2.42 -3.11 19.26
CA LEU A 123 -1.63 -2.64 18.13
C LEU A 123 -1.12 -1.21 18.32
N ARG A 124 -1.71 -0.44 19.25
CA ARG A 124 -1.36 0.95 19.54
C ARG A 124 0.13 1.23 19.71
N PRO A 125 0.93 0.44 20.46
CA PRO A 125 2.35 0.74 20.63
C PRO A 125 3.18 0.63 19.35
N TYR A 126 2.65 -0.02 18.32
CA TYR A 126 3.35 -0.30 17.06
C TYR A 126 2.71 0.42 15.87
N THR A 127 1.61 1.14 16.06
CA THR A 127 0.81 1.77 15.00
C THR A 127 0.96 3.29 15.07
N THR A 128 0.88 3.99 13.94
CA THR A 128 0.74 5.45 13.93
C THR A 128 -0.65 5.90 14.39
N ASP A 129 -0.75 7.14 14.88
CA ASP A 129 -2.03 7.74 15.26
C ASP A 129 -3.02 7.85 14.09
N ASP A 130 -2.51 7.98 12.86
CA ASP A 130 -3.35 8.05 11.65
C ASP A 130 -3.98 6.69 11.26
N LEU A 131 -3.28 5.59 11.50
CA LEU A 131 -3.76 4.25 11.17
C LEU A 131 -4.65 3.68 12.29
N PHE A 132 -4.46 4.12 13.52
CA PHE A 132 -5.16 3.58 14.69
C PHE A 132 -6.70 3.66 14.61
N PRO A 133 -7.34 4.77 14.20
CA PRO A 133 -8.80 4.82 14.03
C PRO A 133 -9.31 3.81 13.01
N GLN A 134 -8.54 3.52 11.96
CA GLN A 134 -8.91 2.52 10.96
C GLN A 134 -8.93 1.13 11.58
N LEU A 135 -7.94 0.79 12.40
CA LEU A 135 -7.89 -0.49 13.11
C LEU A 135 -9.08 -0.69 14.07
N GLN A 136 -9.56 0.38 14.70
CA GLN A 136 -10.75 0.29 15.56
C GLN A 136 -12.03 -0.06 14.80
N SER A 137 -12.08 0.24 13.50
CA SER A 137 -13.21 -0.12 12.62
C SER A 137 -13.11 -1.54 12.06
N VAL A 138 -11.96 -2.20 12.19
CA VAL A 138 -11.76 -3.58 11.71
C VAL A 138 -12.44 -4.54 12.66
N ASP A 139 -13.26 -5.42 12.11
CA ASP A 139 -13.80 -6.56 12.85
C ASP A 139 -12.69 -7.64 13.02
N PRO A 140 -12.29 -7.99 14.26
CA PRO A 140 -11.29 -9.02 14.51
C PRO A 140 -11.66 -10.39 13.92
N ALA A 141 -12.94 -10.68 13.69
CA ALA A 141 -13.37 -11.90 13.02
C ALA A 141 -12.90 -11.99 11.55
N ASN A 142 -12.58 -10.86 10.92
CA ASN A 142 -12.06 -10.80 9.55
C ASN A 142 -10.53 -10.93 9.48
N VAL A 143 -9.84 -10.98 10.62
CA VAL A 143 -8.41 -11.24 10.69
C VAL A 143 -8.17 -12.71 10.38
N PRO A 144 -7.27 -13.04 9.43
CA PRO A 144 -6.99 -14.42 9.10
C PRO A 144 -6.38 -15.14 10.30
N VAL A 145 -6.86 -16.36 10.58
CA VAL A 145 -6.22 -17.27 11.51
C VAL A 145 -4.94 -17.78 10.86
N ALA A 146 -3.86 -17.02 11.04
CA ALA A 146 -2.58 -17.27 10.41
C ALA A 146 -1.43 -17.14 11.39
N GLN A 147 -0.30 -17.76 11.06
CA GLN A 147 0.93 -17.67 11.83
C GLN A 147 2.06 -17.16 10.95
N ILE A 148 3.00 -16.43 11.55
CA ILE A 148 4.21 -15.98 10.85
C ILE A 148 5.10 -17.20 10.59
N ILE A 149 5.37 -17.49 9.32
CA ILE A 149 6.16 -18.66 8.91
C ILE A 149 7.64 -18.35 8.73
N GLU A 150 7.98 -17.08 8.46
CA GLU A 150 9.35 -16.64 8.19
C GLU A 150 9.64 -15.27 8.78
N ALA A 151 10.92 -14.90 8.84
CA ALA A 151 11.33 -13.56 9.25
C ALA A 151 10.83 -12.50 8.25
N PRO A 152 10.50 -11.27 8.72
CA PRO A 152 10.10 -10.19 7.84
C PRO A 152 11.18 -9.87 6.80
N ARG A 153 10.77 -9.71 5.54
CA ARG A 153 11.64 -9.42 4.40
C ARG A 153 11.45 -7.96 4.00
N THR A 154 12.55 -7.24 3.81
CA THR A 154 12.46 -5.87 3.31
C THR A 154 12.10 -5.89 1.82
N VAL A 155 11.11 -5.09 1.43
CA VAL A 155 10.74 -4.85 0.03
C VAL A 155 11.42 -3.60 -0.48
N SER A 156 11.36 -2.53 0.32
CA SER A 156 11.97 -1.24 0.03
C SER A 156 12.30 -0.54 1.35
N ALA A 157 13.37 0.25 1.37
CA ALA A 157 13.72 1.06 2.54
C ALA A 157 14.24 2.43 2.10
N GLY A 158 13.85 3.46 2.84
CA GLY A 158 14.31 4.83 2.71
C GLY A 158 14.65 5.43 4.08
N ALA A 159 15.07 6.69 4.09
CA ALA A 159 15.56 7.35 5.31
C ALA A 159 14.50 7.48 6.43
N GLY A 160 13.21 7.50 6.08
CA GLY A 160 12.11 7.65 7.04
C GLY A 160 10.94 6.70 6.81
N SER A 161 11.06 5.77 5.87
CA SER A 161 10.02 4.79 5.58
C SER A 161 10.63 3.45 5.17
N ALA A 162 9.94 2.35 5.47
CA ALA A 162 10.32 1.02 5.04
C ALA A 162 9.08 0.21 4.70
N GLU A 163 9.12 -0.52 3.60
CA GLU A 163 8.13 -1.52 3.23
C GLU A 163 8.68 -2.90 3.54
N VAL A 164 7.91 -3.68 4.30
CA VAL A 164 8.33 -4.98 4.81
C VAL A 164 7.23 -5.99 4.59
N ASP A 165 7.58 -7.11 3.96
CA ASP A 165 6.71 -8.26 3.81
C ASP A 165 6.89 -9.21 5.00
N VAL A 166 5.79 -9.59 5.62
CA VAL A 166 5.72 -10.59 6.69
C VAL A 166 4.99 -11.82 6.13
N PRO A 167 5.70 -12.89 5.77
CA PRO A 167 5.08 -14.12 5.29
C PRO A 167 4.27 -14.77 6.42
N THR A 168 2.99 -15.06 6.16
CA THR A 168 2.13 -15.84 7.06
C THR A 168 1.63 -17.11 6.38
N THR A 169 1.06 -18.04 7.15
CA THR A 169 0.46 -19.28 6.61
C THR A 169 -0.70 -19.03 5.65
N ALA A 170 -1.38 -17.89 5.74
CA ALA A 170 -2.54 -17.58 4.88
C ALA A 170 -2.15 -16.69 3.70
N VAL A 171 -1.45 -15.58 3.97
CA VAL A 171 -1.09 -14.55 2.97
C VAL A 171 0.22 -13.87 3.36
N VAL A 172 0.85 -13.16 2.43
CA VAL A 172 1.95 -12.24 2.79
C VAL A 172 1.35 -10.92 3.25
N LEU A 173 1.71 -10.44 4.44
CA LEU A 173 1.31 -9.12 4.93
C LEU A 173 2.38 -8.11 4.56
N ARG A 174 2.08 -7.16 3.68
CA ARG A 174 2.98 -6.03 3.39
C ARG A 174 2.67 -4.88 4.33
N LEU A 175 3.66 -4.43 5.06
CA LEU A 175 3.58 -3.36 6.04
C LEU A 175 4.36 -2.15 5.57
N LEU A 176 3.75 -0.97 5.66
CA LEU A 176 4.43 0.31 5.51
C LEU A 176 4.78 0.83 6.90
N LEU A 177 6.07 0.95 7.18
CA LEU A 177 6.60 1.52 8.40
C LEU A 177 7.14 2.92 8.14
N VAL A 178 6.96 3.80 9.12
CA VAL A 178 7.49 5.16 9.12
C VAL A 178 8.31 5.41 10.39
N SER A 179 9.37 6.19 10.23
CA SER A 179 10.19 6.63 11.36
C SER A 179 9.52 7.84 12.01
N THR A 180 9.18 7.72 13.28
CA THR A 180 8.65 8.81 14.11
C THR A 180 9.67 9.16 15.21
N PRO A 181 9.52 10.31 15.89
CA PRO A 181 10.37 10.63 17.05
C PRO A 181 10.29 9.56 18.17
N ALA A 182 9.18 8.81 18.25
CA ALA A 182 8.99 7.71 19.20
C ALA A 182 9.49 6.34 18.70
N GLY A 183 10.16 6.31 17.53
CA GLY A 183 10.65 5.11 16.86
C GLY A 183 9.82 4.72 15.64
N TRP A 184 10.07 3.52 15.12
CA TRP A 184 9.35 3.00 13.96
C TRP A 184 7.91 2.61 14.32
N ARG A 185 6.96 2.96 13.46
CA ARG A 185 5.53 2.62 13.60
C ARG A 185 4.97 2.20 12.26
N VAL A 186 3.98 1.30 12.29
CA VAL A 186 3.23 0.88 11.11
C VAL A 186 2.22 1.98 10.76
N ALA A 187 2.35 2.51 9.55
CA ALA A 187 1.46 3.53 8.98
C ALA A 187 0.45 2.95 8.00
N GLY A 188 0.69 1.72 7.51
CA GLY A 188 -0.25 1.03 6.62
C GLY A 188 0.03 -0.47 6.57
N TYR A 189 -0.98 -1.24 6.21
CA TYR A 189 -0.85 -2.67 5.98
C TYR A 189 -1.75 -3.10 4.83
N GLU A 190 -1.32 -4.11 4.10
CA GLU A 190 -2.08 -4.71 3.01
C GLU A 190 -1.73 -6.18 2.82
N ARG A 191 -2.60 -6.91 2.15
CA ARG A 191 -2.33 -8.29 1.75
C ARG A 191 -1.58 -8.26 0.42
N ALA A 192 -0.37 -8.80 0.39
CA ALA A 192 0.39 -9.01 -0.83
C ALA A 192 0.03 -10.38 -1.42
N GLY A 193 -0.60 -10.36 -2.60
CA GLY A 193 -1.09 -11.52 -3.33
C GLY A 193 -1.63 -11.12 -4.70
#